data_AF-A0AAW5HVN9-F1
#
_entry.id   AF-A0AAW5HVN9-F1
#
_cell.length_a   1.000
_cell.length_b   1.000
_cell.length_c   1.000
_cell.angle_alpha   90.00
_cell.angle_beta   90.00
_cell.angle_gamma   90.00
#
_symmetry.space_group_name_H-M   'P 1'
#
loop_
_entity.id
_entity.type
_entity.pdbx_description
1 polymer ?
#
loop_
_entity_poly.entity_id
_entity_poly.type
_entity_poly.pdbx_seq_one_letter_code
_entity_poly.pdbx_strand_id
1 'polypeptide(L)'
;MANNEGLQSTHEWLEEVSRTLGVSPDLTRSLVGDILKMTADVAHNGPSRPAAPTTAFVVGVATGAALQGDTDADSATTRAALAKVAKLLETYEQD
;
A
#
# COMPACT_ATOMS: atom_id res chain seq x y z
N MET A 1 -20.68 -24.87 14.49
CA MET A 1 -20.79 -23.43 14.14
C MET A 1 -19.76 -22.71 15.00
N ALA A 2 -18.57 -22.49 14.46
CA ALA A 2 -17.61 -21.60 15.11
C ALA A 2 -17.99 -20.18 14.72
N ASN A 3 -18.36 -19.35 15.70
CA ASN A 3 -18.35 -17.90 15.54
C ASN A 3 -16.90 -17.55 15.19
N ASN A 4 -16.57 -17.48 13.90
CA ASN A 4 -15.34 -16.87 13.47
C ASN A 4 -15.54 -15.39 13.79
N GLU A 5 -14.94 -14.95 14.90
CA GLU A 5 -14.71 -13.57 15.30
C GLU A 5 -13.99 -12.86 14.15
N GLY A 6 -14.78 -12.60 13.10
CA GLY A 6 -14.28 -12.30 11.77
C GLY A 6 -13.52 -11.01 11.84
N LEU A 7 -12.21 -11.08 11.59
CA LEU A 7 -11.36 -9.90 11.62
C LEU A 7 -11.38 -9.24 13.00
N GLN A 8 -10.41 -9.57 13.86
CA GLN A 8 -9.75 -8.45 14.53
C GLN A 8 -9.49 -7.40 13.43
N SER A 9 -10.02 -6.18 13.60
CA SER A 9 -10.26 -5.20 12.53
C SER A 9 -9.05 -5.08 11.59
N THR A 10 -9.24 -4.65 10.33
CA THR A 10 -8.11 -4.47 9.38
C THR A 10 -6.92 -3.73 10.01
N HIS A 11 -7.16 -2.79 10.92
CA HIS A 11 -6.13 -2.11 11.68
C HIS A 11 -5.38 -3.01 12.68
N GLU A 12 -6.09 -3.86 13.42
CA GLU A 12 -5.47 -4.82 14.35
C GLU A 12 -4.65 -5.88 13.60
N TRP A 13 -5.18 -6.39 12.49
CA TRP A 13 -4.42 -7.30 11.63
C TRP A 13 -3.17 -6.64 11.05
N LEU A 14 -3.28 -5.42 10.52
CA LEU A 14 -2.14 -4.68 9.98
C LEU A 14 -1.13 -4.29 11.05
N GLU A 15 -1.58 -4.01 12.28
CA GLU A 15 -0.69 -3.78 13.42
C GLU A 15 0.15 -5.03 13.73
N GLU A 16 -0.49 -6.20 13.81
CA GLU A 16 0.21 -7.46 14.08
C GLU A 16 1.19 -7.84 12.96
N VAL A 17 0.79 -7.68 11.70
CA VAL A 17 1.68 -7.89 10.54
C VAL A 17 2.86 -6.93 10.58
N SER A 18 2.63 -5.65 10.91
CA SER A 18 3.69 -4.65 11.02
C SER A 18 4.71 -5.06 12.08
N ARG A 19 4.24 -5.42 13.28
CA ARG A 19 5.11 -5.90 14.37
C ARG A 19 5.90 -7.15 13.97
N THR A 20 5.24 -8.12 13.34
CA THR A 20 5.84 -9.39 12.90
C THR A 20 6.95 -9.16 11.87
N LEU A 21 6.79 -8.19 10.98
CA LEU A 21 7.73 -7.87 9.91
C LEU A 21 8.75 -6.78 10.28
N GLY A 22 8.71 -6.26 11.52
CA GLY A 22 9.60 -5.19 11.97
C GLY A 22 9.32 -3.83 11.34
N VAL A 23 8.09 -3.59 10.87
CA VAL A 23 7.63 -2.31 10.33
C VAL A 23 6.93 -1.51 11.43
N SER A 24 7.14 -0.19 11.49
CA SER A 24 6.43 0.69 12.43
C SER A 24 4.90 0.63 12.21
N PRO A 25 4.10 0.25 13.22
CA PRO A 25 2.64 0.25 13.09
C PRO A 25 2.05 1.64 12.79
N ASP A 26 2.68 2.70 13.30
CA ASP A 26 2.25 4.09 13.06
C ASP A 26 2.45 4.49 11.59
N LEU A 27 3.57 4.05 11.00
CA LEU A 27 3.82 4.23 9.58
C LEU A 27 2.74 3.52 8.75
N THR A 28 2.48 2.24 9.04
CA THR A 28 1.43 1.46 8.37
C THR A 28 0.06 2.14 8.49
N ARG A 29 -0.31 2.58 9.69
CA ARG A 29 -1.55 3.32 9.95
C ARG A 29 -1.64 4.62 9.15
N SER A 30 -0.53 5.34 9.00
CA SER A 30 -0.48 6.60 8.24
C SER A 30 -0.61 6.42 6.73
N LEU A 31 -0.32 5.22 6.20
CA LEU A 31 -0.26 4.92 4.77
C LEU A 31 -1.40 4.03 4.27
N VAL A 32 -2.10 3.31 5.16
CA VAL A 32 -3.15 2.35 4.77
C VAL A 32 -4.21 2.97 3.86
N GLY A 33 -4.66 4.19 4.16
CA GLY A 33 -5.64 4.91 3.33
C GLY A 33 -5.12 5.21 1.92
N ASP A 34 -3.89 5.71 1.82
CA ASP A 34 -3.26 6.07 0.54
C ASP A 34 -3.05 4.82 -0.34
N ILE A 35 -2.62 3.70 0.27
CA ILE A 35 -2.42 2.41 -0.42
C ILE A 35 -3.75 1.84 -0.90
N LEU A 36 -4.79 1.85 -0.06
CA LEU A 36 -6.12 1.35 -0.43
C LEU A 36 -6.75 2.19 -1.53
N LYS A 37 -6.58 3.51 -1.48
CA LYS A 37 -7.00 4.41 -2.55
C LYS A 37 -6.30 4.06 -3.86
N MET A 38 -4.97 3.99 -3.87
CA MET A 38 -4.21 3.64 -5.08
C MET A 38 -4.62 2.26 -5.61
N THR A 39 -4.81 1.27 -4.74
CA THR A 39 -5.25 -0.08 -5.12
C THR A 39 -6.62 -0.04 -5.80
N ALA A 40 -7.56 0.75 -5.28
CA ALA A 40 -8.87 0.95 -5.90
C ALA A 40 -8.76 1.65 -7.26
N ASP A 41 -7.96 2.71 -7.37
CA ASP A 41 -7.76 3.45 -8.61
C ASP A 41 -7.16 2.54 -9.71
N VAL A 42 -6.12 1.75 -9.39
CA VAL A 42 -5.55 0.77 -10.33
C VAL A 42 -6.57 -0.30 -10.73
N ALA A 43 -7.40 -0.77 -9.79
CA ALA A 43 -8.40 -1.79 -10.08
C ALA A 43 -9.50 -1.30 -11.04
N HIS A 44 -9.89 -0.03 -10.94
CA HIS A 44 -10.98 0.54 -11.74
C HIS A 44 -10.49 1.13 -13.07
N ASN A 45 -9.33 1.79 -13.05
CA ASN A 45 -8.87 2.64 -14.16
C ASN A 45 -7.58 2.11 -14.81
N GLY A 46 -6.94 1.12 -14.19
CA GLY A 46 -5.71 0.52 -14.70
C GLY A 46 -5.94 -0.50 -15.82
N PRO A 47 -4.85 -0.98 -16.45
CA PRO A 47 -4.92 -1.89 -17.59
C PRO A 47 -5.51 -3.27 -17.26
N SER A 48 -5.49 -3.69 -15.98
CA SER A 48 -6.18 -4.90 -15.53
C SER A 48 -6.39 -4.90 -14.01
N ARG A 49 -7.50 -5.51 -13.56
CA ARG A 49 -7.81 -5.66 -12.11
C ARG A 49 -6.71 -6.40 -11.31
N PRO A 50 -6.08 -7.48 -11.83
CA PRO A 50 -4.96 -8.13 -11.14
C PRO A 50 -3.75 -7.22 -10.90
N ALA A 51 -3.62 -6.09 -11.61
CA ALA A 51 -2.54 -5.15 -11.40
C ALA A 51 -2.62 -4.45 -10.03
N ALA A 52 -3.80 -4.31 -9.43
CA ALA A 52 -3.96 -3.55 -8.19
C ALA A 52 -3.08 -4.05 -7.02
N PRO A 53 -3.15 -5.33 -6.58
CA PRO A 53 -2.27 -5.82 -5.52
C PRO A 53 -0.79 -5.89 -5.93
N THR A 54 -0.49 -6.13 -7.21
CA THR A 54 0.91 -6.21 -7.66
C THR A 54 1.55 -4.82 -7.77
N THR A 55 0.78 -3.78 -8.08
CA THR A 55 1.25 -2.38 -8.00
C THR A 55 1.55 -1.99 -6.55
N ALA A 56 0.72 -2.38 -5.57
CA ALA A 56 1.02 -2.15 -4.16
C ALA A 56 2.35 -2.80 -3.72
N PHE A 57 2.60 -4.04 -4.17
CA PHE A 57 3.87 -4.72 -3.95
C PHE A 57 5.06 -3.95 -4.56
N VAL A 58 4.95 -3.52 -5.83
CA VAL A 58 6.02 -2.76 -6.51
C VAL A 58 6.30 -1.42 -5.82
N VAL A 59 5.27 -0.71 -5.36
CA VAL A 59 5.44 0.52 -4.56
C VAL A 59 6.23 0.23 -3.29
N GLY A 60 5.89 -0.84 -2.56
CA GLY A 60 6.64 -1.25 -1.37
C GLY A 60 8.12 -1.53 -1.65
N VAL A 61 8.42 -2.27 -2.72
CA VAL A 61 9.79 -2.55 -3.16
C VAL A 61 10.54 -1.28 -3.53
N ALA A 62 9.91 -0.37 -4.28
CA ALA A 62 10.52 0.89 -4.69
C ALA A 62 10.82 1.83 -3.51
N THR A 63 9.90 1.91 -2.54
CA THR A 63 10.10 2.67 -1.30
C THR A 63 11.29 2.11 -0.51
N GLY A 64 11.34 0.79 -0.30
CA GLY A 64 12.44 0.15 0.43
C GLY A 64 13.80 0.37 -0.24
N ALA A 65 13.85 0.29 -1.57
CA ALA A 65 15.07 0.58 -2.34
C ALA A 65 15.54 2.04 -2.20
N ALA A 66 14.61 2.99 -2.16
CA ALA A 66 14.92 4.42 -2.03
C ALA A 66 15.50 4.78 -0.65
N LEU A 67 15.13 4.04 0.40
CA LEU A 67 15.58 4.26 1.78
C LEU A 67 16.95 3.64 2.07
N GLN A 68 17.52 2.83 1.16
CA GLN A 68 18.84 2.20 1.32
C GLN A 68 19.06 1.43 2.65
N GLY A 69 17.98 0.89 3.23
CA GLY A 69 18.04 0.17 4.51
C GLY A 69 17.91 1.06 5.74
N ASP A 70 17.64 2.35 5.57
CA ASP A 70 17.20 3.21 6.66
C ASP A 70 15.78 2.78 7.12
N THR A 71 15.66 2.49 8.41
CA THR A 71 14.39 2.08 9.03
C THR A 71 13.48 3.26 9.33
N ASP A 72 13.97 4.50 9.20
CA ASP A 72 13.15 5.71 9.21
C ASP A 72 12.46 5.88 7.86
N ALA A 73 11.70 4.85 7.47
CA ALA A 73 10.83 4.90 6.32
C ALA A 73 9.83 6.04 6.49
N ASP A 74 10.15 7.19 5.90
CA ASP A 74 9.25 8.34 5.91
C ASP A 74 8.10 8.06 4.93
N SER A 75 6.90 8.14 5.46
CA SER A 75 5.65 8.21 4.71
C SER A 75 5.72 9.09 3.46
N ALA A 76 6.55 10.14 3.46
CA ALA A 76 6.81 11.00 2.31
C ALA A 76 7.37 10.23 1.09
N THR A 77 8.33 9.33 1.29
CA THR A 77 8.92 8.52 0.21
C THR A 77 7.87 7.61 -0.42
N THR A 78 7.07 6.93 0.40
CA THR A 78 5.97 6.11 -0.09
C THR A 78 4.94 6.96 -0.85
N ARG A 79 4.53 8.10 -0.30
CA ARG A 79 3.58 9.01 -0.97
C ARG A 79 4.12 9.54 -2.29
N ALA A 80 5.43 9.80 -2.39
CA ALA A 80 6.06 10.17 -3.66
C ALA A 80 6.00 9.04 -4.70
N ALA A 81 6.17 7.78 -4.28
CA ALA A 81 5.98 6.62 -5.16
C ALA A 81 4.51 6.47 -5.60
N LEU A 82 3.57 6.61 -4.66
CA LEU A 82 2.13 6.58 -4.96
C LEU A 82 1.71 7.69 -5.95
N ALA A 83 2.24 8.90 -5.80
CA ALA A 83 1.98 10.00 -6.72
C ALA A 83 2.47 9.71 -8.15
N LYS A 84 3.61 9.01 -8.31
CA LYS A 84 4.08 8.57 -9.63
C LYS A 84 3.14 7.55 -10.26
N VAL A 85 2.60 6.63 -9.47
CA VAL A 85 1.59 5.66 -9.94
C VAL A 85 0.30 6.36 -10.35
N ALA A 86 -0.19 7.30 -9.54
CA ALA A 86 -1.38 8.08 -9.86
C ALA A 86 -1.23 8.82 -11.20
N LYS A 87 -0.08 9.49 -11.43
CA LYS A 87 0.21 10.14 -12.70
C LYS A 87 0.29 9.17 -13.88
N LEU A 88 0.77 7.95 -13.66
CA LEU A 88 0.77 6.92 -14.70
C LEU A 88 -0.66 6.46 -15.02
N LEU A 89 -1.55 6.35 -14.04
CA LEU A 89 -2.95 5.97 -14.28
C LEU A 89 -3.70 7.01 -15.11
N GLU A 90 -3.39 8.30 -14.96
CA GLU A 90 -3.98 9.37 -15.78
C GLU A 90 -3.80 9.09 -17.28
N THR A 91 -2.74 8.39 -17.71
CA THR A 91 -2.56 8.06 -19.14
C THR A 91 -3.50 6.95 -19.62
N TYR A 92 -4.00 6.10 -18.72
CA TYR A 92 -4.95 5.03 -19.03
C TYR A 92 -6.41 5.49 -18.94
N GLU A 93 -6.69 6.57 -18.20
CA GLU A 93 -8.03 7.16 -18.11
C GLU A 93 -8.44 7.98 -19.34
N GLN A 94 -7.47 8.36 -20.19
CA GLN A 94 -7.70 9.17 -21.39
C GLN A 94 -7.90 8.33 -22.66
N ASP A 95 -7.76 7.01 -22.57
CA ASP A 95 -7.99 6.04 -23.67
C ASP A 95 -9.40 5.41 -23.55
#